data_AF-A0A835FG29-F1
#
_entry.id   AF-A0A835FG29-F1
#
_cell.length_a   1.000
_cell.length_b   1.000
_cell.length_c   1.000
_cell.angle_alpha   90.00
_cell.angle_beta   90.00
_cell.angle_gamma   90.00
#
_symmetry.space_group_name_H-M   'P 1'
#
loop_
_entity.id
_entity.type
_entity.pdbx_description
1 polymer ?
#
loop_
_entity_poly.entity_id
_entity_poly.type
_entity_poly.pdbx_seq_one_letter_code
_entity_poly.pdbx_strand_id
1 'polypeptide(L)' 'MIIAARAAFGNAIFREIVIVASWSIWKHRNNIIFNGESLSFNKWRLCFFQEMSLILKS' A
#
# COMPACT_ATOMS: atom_id res chain seq x y z
N MET A 1 11.00 -8.22 -10.77
CA MET A 1 10.78 -9.20 -9.66
C MET A 1 11.08 -8.53 -8.32
N ILE A 2 10.37 -8.90 -7.26
CA ILE A 2 10.44 -8.20 -5.95
C ILE A 2 11.82 -8.27 -5.30
N ILE A 3 12.57 -9.35 -5.50
CA ILE A 3 13.94 -9.53 -4.96
C ILE A 3 14.92 -8.53 -5.59
N ALA A 4 14.86 -8.36 -6.92
CA ALA A 4 15.70 -7.40 -7.64
C ALA A 4 15.35 -5.96 -7.26
N ALA A 5 14.06 -5.65 -7.11
CA ALA A 5 13.60 -4.34 -6.66
C ALA A 5 14.10 -4.03 -5.23
N ARG A 6 14.03 -5.01 -4.31
CA ARG A 6 14.58 -4.88 -2.96
C ARG A 6 16.08 -4.57 -2.98
N ALA A 7 16.84 -5.31 -3.78
CA ALA A 7 18.29 -5.14 -3.88
C ALA A 7 18.65 -3.75 -4.46
N ALA A 8 17.92 -3.29 -5.48
CA ALA A 8 18.12 -1.97 -6.07
C ALA A 8 17.67 -0.82 -5.16
N PHE A 9 16.65 -1.02 -4.32
CA PHE A 9 16.14 0.01 -3.41
C PHE A 9 17.11 0.31 -2.25
N GLY A 10 17.84 -0.70 -1.76
CA GLY A 10 18.95 -0.53 -0.82
C GLY A 10 18.59 -0.07 0.60
N ASN A 11 17.30 -0.01 0.95
CA ASN A 11 16.82 0.46 2.26
C ASN A 11 15.79 -0.52 2.85
N ALA A 12 15.85 -0.72 4.17
CA ALA A 12 14.95 -1.58 4.94
C ALA A 12 13.47 -1.25 4.70
N ILE A 13 13.13 0.05 4.54
CA ILE A 13 11.76 0.56 4.32
C ILE A 13 11.05 -0.06 3.10
N PHE A 14 11.80 -0.68 2.18
CA PHE A 14 11.22 -1.40 1.05
C PHE A 14 10.17 -2.42 1.49
N ARG A 15 10.42 -3.13 2.60
CA ARG A 15 9.49 -4.14 3.11
C ARG A 15 8.17 -3.50 3.55
N GLU A 16 8.25 -2.41 4.30
CA GLU A 16 7.12 -1.65 4.83
C GLU A 16 6.29 -1.09 3.68
N ILE A 17 6.93 -0.52 2.65
CA ILE A 17 6.27 -0.04 1.44
C ILE A 17 5.45 -1.15 0.78
N VAL A 18 6.04 -2.33 0.59
CA VAL A 18 5.35 -3.48 -0.04
C VAL A 18 4.18 -3.97 0.80
N ILE A 19 4.37 -4.09 2.12
CA ILE A 19 3.33 -4.54 3.05
C ILE A 19 2.15 -3.57 3.03
N VAL A 20 2.41 -2.27 3.18
CA VAL A 20 1.36 -1.24 3.19
C VAL A 20 0.68 -1.13 1.84
N ALA A 21 1.42 -1.18 0.72
CA ALA A 21 0.82 -1.18 -0.61
C ALA A 21 -0.16 -2.35 -0.78
N SER A 22 0.25 -3.56 -0.38
CA SER A 22 -0.58 -4.77 -0.43
C SER A 22 -1.81 -4.65 0.47
N TRP A 23 -1.64 -4.12 1.69
CA TRP A 23 -2.71 -3.85 2.63
C TRP A 23 -3.74 -2.85 2.06
N SER A 24 -3.27 -1.75 1.49
CA SER A 24 -4.15 -0.76 0.86
C SER A 24 -4.90 -1.33 -0.34
N ILE A 25 -4.30 -2.23 -1.14
CA ILE A 25 -5.00 -2.94 -2.23
C ILE A 25 -6.12 -3.79 -1.64
N TRP A 26 -5.82 -4.56 -0.60
CA TRP A 26 -6.80 -5.43 0.06
C TRP A 26 -7.99 -4.62 0.60
N LYS A 27 -7.73 -3.49 1.29
CA LYS A 27 -8.80 -2.60 1.77
C LYS A 27 -9.63 -2.00 0.63
N HIS A 28 -8.97 -1.50 -0.44
CA HIS A 28 -9.67 -0.93 -1.59
C HIS A 28 -10.58 -1.96 -2.26
N ARG A 29 -10.10 -3.19 -2.43
CA ARG A 29 -10.91 -4.30 -2.96
C ARG A 29 -12.09 -4.63 -2.04
N ASN A 30 -11.89 -4.68 -0.73
CA ASN A 30 -12.97 -4.96 0.21
C ASN A 30 -14.05 -3.88 0.22
N ASN A 31 -13.66 -2.61 0.10
CA ASN A 31 -14.65 -1.54 -0.01
C ASN A 31 -15.48 -1.64 -1.30
N ILE A 32 -14.90 -2.12 -2.40
CA ILE A 32 -15.67 -2.40 -3.62
C ILE A 32 -16.69 -3.51 -3.37
N ILE A 33 -16.27 -4.63 -2.75
CA ILE A 33 -17.12 -5.80 -2.55
C ILE A 33 -18.22 -5.56 -1.52
N PHE A 34 -17.87 -4.97 -0.37
CA PHE A 34 -18.76 -4.89 0.79
C PHE A 34 -19.47 -3.54 0.92
N ASN A 35 -18.90 -2.46 0.37
CA ASN A 35 -19.44 -1.10 0.53
C ASN A 35 -19.91 -0.48 -0.80
N GLY A 36 -19.87 -1.24 -1.90
CA GLY A 36 -20.29 -0.77 -3.22
C GLY A 36 -19.44 0.38 -3.77
N GLU A 37 -18.20 0.53 -3.30
CA GLU A 37 -17.30 1.55 -3.82
C GLU A 37 -16.85 1.25 -5.26
N SER A 38 -16.43 2.30 -5.98
CA SER A 38 -15.85 2.17 -7.32
C SER A 38 -14.34 1.95 -7.30
N LEU A 39 -13.85 1.25 -8.33
CA LEU A 39 -12.42 1.13 -8.59
C LEU A 39 -11.81 2.52 -8.83
N SER A 40 -10.84 2.91 -8.00
CA SER A 40 -10.17 4.20 -8.11
C SER A 40 -8.74 4.11 -7.58
N PHE A 41 -7.79 4.36 -8.47
CA PHE A 41 -6.37 4.42 -8.09
C PHE A 41 -6.10 5.54 -7.08
N ASN A 42 -6.78 6.68 -7.20
CA ASN A 42 -6.62 7.80 -6.27
C ASN A 42 -7.08 7.45 -4.85
N LYS A 43 -8.18 6.73 -4.70
CA LYS A 43 -8.65 6.24 -3.38
C LYS A 43 -7.65 5.29 -2.75
N TRP A 44 -7.17 4.31 -3.52
CA TRP A 44 -6.11 3.41 -3.08
C TRP A 44 -4.83 4.16 -2.68
N ARG A 45 -4.37 5.11 -3.51
CA ARG A 45 -3.16 5.90 -3.29
C ARG A 45 -3.27 6.76 -2.02
N LEU A 46 -4.41 7.38 -1.79
CA LEU A 46 -4.67 8.15 -0.56
C LEU A 46 -4.59 7.25 0.68
N CYS A 47 -5.26 6.10 0.63
CA CYS A 47 -5.22 5.09 1.69
C CYS A 47 -3.79 4.60 1.97
N PHE A 48 -3.00 4.36 0.92
CA PHE A 48 -1.58 3.99 1.03
C PHE A 48 -0.76 5.06 1.76
N PHE A 49 -0.88 6.33 1.38
CA PHE A 49 -0.12 7.40 2.04
C PHE A 49 -0.55 7.61 3.50
N GLN A 50 -1.85 7.49 3.79
CA GLN A 50 -2.36 7.56 5.15
C GLN A 50 -1.73 6.47 6.03
N GLU A 51 -1.75 5.22 5.57
CA GLU A 51 -1.15 4.09 6.28
C GLU A 51 0.38 4.22 6.41
N MET A 52 1.08 4.61 5.35
CA MET A 52 2.53 4.86 5.40
C MET A 52 2.89 5.96 6.39
N SER A 53 2.06 7.00 6.50
CA SER A 53 2.30 8.11 7.45
C SER A 53 2.19 7.68 8.91
N LEU A 54 1.47 6.60 9.21
CA LEU A 54 1.39 6.04 10.55
C LEU A 54 2.67 5.24 10.90
N ILE A 55 3.23 4.53 9.92
CA ILE A 55 4.49 3.77 10.09
C ILE A 55 5.71 4.70 10.17
N LEU A 56 5.73 5.78 9.41
CA LEU A 56 6.87 6.70 9.40
C LEU A 56 6.96 7.60 10.65
N LYS A 57 5.91 7.63 11.47
CA LYS A 57 5.84 8.41 12.71
C LYS A 57 6.16 7.60 13.97
N SER A 58 6.39 6.29 13.85
CA SER A 58 6.82 5.41 14.95
C SER A 58 8.34 5.31 15.03
#